data_AF-A0A7S2QVY2-F1
#
_entry.id   AF-A0A7S2QVY2-F1
#
_cell.length_a   1.000
_cell.length_b   1.000
_cell.length_c   1.000
_cell.angle_alpha   90.00
_cell.angle_beta   90.00
_cell.angle_gamma   90.00
#
_symmetry.space_group_name_H-M   'P 1'
#
loop_
_entity.id
_entity.type
_entity.pdbx_description
1 polymer ?
#
loop_
_entity_poly.entity_id
_entity_poly.type
_entity_poly.pdbx_seq_one_letter_code
_entity_poly.pdbx_strand_id
1 'polypeptide(L)'
;ESLGTGIATAVVDASVEECAAFIYQSLHQRNLKKTAKKYGIIEYHIKHVNDHTLYYANTRDLGFFLKKREVRSKITWKKGDNGDVVIYCSDTKDLSDEYPVQGGNVLASVNSVLHFQQLDSIGEIPQTAVTF
;
A
#
# COMPACT_ATOMS: atom_id res chain seq x y z
N GLU A 1 -2.47 15.18 17.78
CA GLU A 1 -1.95 14.05 16.98
C GLU A 1 -2.84 12.85 17.21
N SER A 2 -3.17 12.09 16.17
CA SER A 2 -4.00 10.88 16.28
C SER A 2 -3.20 9.72 15.72
N LEU A 3 -2.97 8.69 16.53
CA LEU A 3 -2.21 7.50 16.16
C LEU A 3 -3.15 6.29 16.15
N GLY A 4 -3.02 5.45 15.13
CA GLY A 4 -3.71 4.17 15.05
C GLY A 4 -2.75 3.09 14.58
N THR A 5 -2.84 1.91 15.16
CA THR A 5 -2.11 0.71 14.77
C THR A 5 -3.10 -0.43 14.66
N GLY A 6 -2.96 -1.24 13.63
CA GLY A 6 -3.79 -2.41 13.41
C GLY A 6 -2.93 -3.54 12.85
N ILE A 7 -3.36 -4.77 13.13
CA ILE A 7 -2.81 -5.98 12.53
C ILE A 7 -3.98 -6.76 11.97
N ALA A 8 -3.86 -7.25 10.73
CA ALA A 8 -4.87 -8.10 10.12
C ALA A 8 -4.20 -9.28 9.44
N THR A 9 -4.75 -10.48 9.66
CA THR A 9 -4.26 -11.71 9.02
C THR A 9 -5.40 -12.41 8.29
N ALA A 10 -5.12 -12.94 7.11
CA ALA A 10 -6.03 -13.74 6.32
C ALA A 10 -5.29 -14.86 5.58
N VAL A 11 -5.99 -15.93 5.23
CA VAL A 11 -5.51 -16.95 4.30
C VAL A 11 -6.24 -16.74 2.97
N VAL A 12 -5.49 -16.77 1.88
CA VAL A 12 -5.98 -16.53 0.51
C VAL A 12 -5.67 -17.73 -0.38
N ASP A 13 -6.66 -18.16 -1.15
CA ASP A 13 -6.58 -19.22 -2.17
C ASP A 13 -5.83 -18.73 -3.42
N ALA A 14 -4.56 -18.37 -3.26
CA ALA A 14 -3.69 -17.90 -4.32
C ALA A 14 -2.21 -18.09 -3.92
N SER A 15 -1.32 -18.03 -4.90
CA SER A 15 0.12 -18.03 -4.64
C SER A 15 0.59 -16.71 -4.00
N VAL A 16 1.78 -16.75 -3.39
CA VAL A 16 2.45 -15.57 -2.82
C VAL A 16 2.63 -14.49 -3.88
N GLU A 17 3.06 -14.88 -5.09
CA GLU A 17 3.27 -13.98 -6.22
C GLU A 17 1.98 -13.32 -6.69
N GLU A 18 0.89 -14.08 -6.80
CA GLU A 18 -0.42 -13.53 -7.19
C GLU A 18 -0.93 -12.53 -6.15
N CYS A 19 -0.78 -12.84 -4.85
CA CYS A 19 -1.16 -11.94 -3.77
C CYS A 19 -0.34 -10.64 -3.79
N ALA A 20 0.99 -10.75 -3.87
CA ALA A 20 1.88 -9.60 -3.91
C ALA A 20 1.66 -8.75 -5.17
N ALA A 21 1.51 -9.40 -6.34
CA ALA A 21 1.20 -8.74 -7.59
C ALA A 21 -0.14 -8.04 -7.54
N PHE A 22 -1.18 -8.63 -6.93
CA PHE A 22 -2.47 -7.97 -6.76
C PHE A 22 -2.33 -6.66 -5.98
N ILE A 23 -1.61 -6.64 -4.86
CA ILE A 23 -1.37 -5.41 -4.10
C ILE A 23 -0.58 -4.39 -4.91
N TYR A 24 0.55 -4.78 -5.50
CA TYR A 24 1.39 -3.85 -6.24
C TYR A 24 0.69 -3.32 -7.50
N GLN A 25 0.02 -4.18 -8.27
CA GLN A 25 -0.76 -3.78 -9.45
C GLN A 25 -2.04 -3.02 -9.09
N SER A 26 -2.60 -3.21 -7.89
CA SER A 26 -3.77 -2.43 -7.47
C SER A 26 -3.46 -0.94 -7.43
N LEU A 27 -2.20 -0.54 -7.21
CA LEU A 27 -1.72 0.83 -7.34
C LEU A 27 -1.65 1.29 -8.81
N HIS A 28 -1.45 0.37 -9.75
CA HIS A 28 -1.23 0.64 -11.17
C HIS A 28 -2.54 0.73 -12.01
N GLN A 29 -3.21 1.87 -11.92
CA GLN A 29 -3.89 2.51 -13.07
C GLN A 29 -5.34 2.10 -13.44
N ARG A 30 -5.86 0.91 -13.11
CA ARG A 30 -7.29 0.57 -13.41
C ARG A 30 -8.14 0.26 -12.18
N ASN A 31 -7.67 -0.62 -11.31
CA ASN A 31 -8.39 -0.92 -10.08
C ASN A 31 -8.38 0.28 -9.13
N LEU A 32 -7.23 0.96 -8.94
CA LEU A 32 -7.19 2.19 -8.15
C LEU A 32 -8.18 3.23 -8.66
N LYS A 33 -8.28 3.48 -9.97
CA LYS A 33 -9.26 4.46 -10.49
C LYS A 33 -10.70 4.09 -10.13
N LYS A 34 -11.04 2.80 -10.16
CA LYS A 34 -12.38 2.30 -9.79
C LYS A 34 -12.63 2.35 -8.28
N THR A 35 -11.62 2.09 -7.47
CA THR A 35 -11.75 1.93 -6.01
C THR A 35 -11.31 3.15 -5.20
N ALA A 36 -10.57 4.09 -5.79
CA ALA A 36 -10.03 5.28 -5.11
C ALA A 36 -11.11 6.06 -4.39
N LYS A 37 -12.24 6.32 -5.07
CA LYS A 37 -13.39 7.01 -4.48
C LYS A 37 -13.95 6.27 -3.26
N LYS A 38 -13.98 4.93 -3.27
CA LYS A 38 -14.42 4.12 -2.12
C LYS A 38 -13.49 4.28 -0.91
N TYR A 39 -12.20 4.48 -1.15
CA TYR A 39 -11.19 4.68 -0.10
C TYR A 39 -10.91 6.16 0.21
N GLY A 40 -11.74 7.08 -0.31
CA GLY A 40 -11.58 8.52 -0.11
C GLY A 40 -10.37 9.13 -0.84
N ILE A 41 -9.67 8.39 -1.70
CA ILE A 41 -8.54 8.90 -2.48
C ILE A 41 -9.10 9.79 -3.60
N ILE A 42 -8.78 11.08 -3.55
CA ILE A 42 -9.25 12.06 -4.54
C ILE A 42 -8.18 12.41 -5.58
N GLU A 43 -6.92 12.26 -5.20
CA GLU A 43 -5.76 12.50 -6.06
C GLU A 43 -4.65 11.55 -5.65
N TYR A 44 -3.89 11.05 -6.62
CA TYR A 44 -2.72 10.24 -6.36
C TYR A 44 -1.71 10.33 -7.50
N HIS A 45 -0.44 10.17 -7.15
CA HIS A 45 0.70 10.20 -8.06
C HIS A 45 1.64 9.05 -7.72
N ILE A 46 2.11 8.36 -8.77
CA ILE A 46 3.02 7.23 -8.65
C ILE A 46 4.27 7.52 -9.47
N LYS A 47 5.45 7.33 -8.87
CA LYS A 47 6.75 7.50 -9.53
C LYS A 47 7.62 6.28 -9.26
N HIS A 48 7.96 5.55 -10.32
CA HIS A 48 8.84 4.38 -10.22
C HIS A 48 10.27 4.79 -9.96
N VAL A 49 10.91 4.12 -9.02
CA VAL A 49 12.34 4.25 -8.75
C VAL A 49 13.10 3.13 -9.45
N ASN A 50 12.58 1.90 -9.35
CA ASN A 50 13.07 0.70 -10.02
C ASN A 50 11.96 -0.37 -10.03
N ASP A 51 12.29 -1.60 -10.42
CA ASP A 51 11.34 -2.71 -10.56
C ASP A 51 10.63 -3.09 -9.24
N HIS A 52 11.26 -2.78 -8.10
CA HIS A 52 10.77 -3.20 -6.78
C HIS A 52 10.45 -2.04 -5.83
N THR A 53 10.58 -0.79 -6.29
CA THR A 53 10.36 0.40 -5.48
C THR A 53 9.63 1.48 -6.28
N LEU A 54 8.59 2.03 -5.67
CA LEU A 54 7.89 3.21 -6.17
C LEU A 54 7.65 4.22 -5.06
N TYR A 55 7.45 5.46 -5.46
CA TYR A 55 6.89 6.52 -4.66
C TYR A 55 5.39 6.61 -4.92
N TYR A 56 4.63 6.81 -3.86
CA TYR A 56 3.19 6.98 -3.90
C TYR A 56 2.79 8.20 -3.05
N ALA A 57 2.36 9.27 -3.71
CA ALA A 57 1.75 10.42 -3.05
C ALA A 57 0.24 10.38 -3.27
N ASN A 58 -0.57 10.66 -2.25
CA ASN A 58 -2.01 10.72 -2.41
C ASN A 58 -2.68 11.69 -1.43
N THR A 59 -3.81 12.24 -1.87
CA THR A 59 -4.70 13.05 -1.05
C THR A 59 -5.97 12.26 -0.76
N ARG A 60 -6.32 12.16 0.52
CA ARG A 60 -7.51 11.47 1.01
C ARG A 60 -8.50 12.43 1.66
N ASP A 61 -9.74 12.32 1.23
CA ASP A 61 -10.91 12.85 1.92
C ASP A 61 -11.56 11.69 2.70
N LEU A 62 -11.38 11.71 4.02
CA LEU A 62 -11.96 10.71 4.91
C LEU A 62 -13.43 11.02 5.26
N GLY A 63 -13.99 12.08 4.68
CA GLY A 63 -15.32 12.59 5.01
C GLY A 63 -15.39 13.23 6.39
N PHE A 64 -16.62 13.50 6.83
CA PHE A 64 -16.93 14.23 8.06
C PHE A 64 -16.28 15.64 8.08
N PHE A 65 -16.22 16.28 9.25
CA PHE A 65 -15.61 17.60 9.43
C PHE A 65 -14.06 17.57 9.46
N LEU A 66 -13.46 16.50 8.93
CA LEU A 66 -12.04 16.29 9.01
C LEU A 66 -11.32 16.91 7.80
N LYS A 67 -10.19 17.57 8.04
CA LYS A 67 -9.34 18.13 6.97
C LYS A 67 -8.78 17.03 6.06
N LYS A 68 -8.52 17.31 4.79
CA LYS A 68 -7.95 16.31 3.88
C LYS A 68 -6.54 15.90 4.33
N ARG A 69 -6.17 14.65 4.06
CA ARG A 69 -4.87 14.07 4.45
C ARG A 69 -4.04 13.90 3.21
N GLU A 70 -2.81 14.37 3.27
CA GLU A 70 -1.82 14.12 2.24
C GLU A 70 -0.80 13.13 2.78
N VAL A 71 -0.48 12.13 1.98
CA VAL A 71 0.45 11.05 2.32
C VAL A 71 1.53 11.01 1.25
N ARG A 72 2.78 10.80 1.66
CA ARG A 72 3.92 10.58 0.76
C ARG A 72 4.67 9.36 1.23
N SER A 73 4.61 8.30 0.43
CA SER A 73 5.17 7.01 0.81
C SER A 73 6.17 6.51 -0.20
N LYS A 74 7.18 5.81 0.30
CA LYS A 74 8.02 4.91 -0.47
C LYS A 74 7.53 3.49 -0.22
N ILE A 75 7.20 2.79 -1.30
CA ILE A 75 6.72 1.41 -1.26
C ILE A 75 7.77 0.54 -1.93
N THR A 76 8.30 -0.42 -1.19
CA THR A 76 9.31 -1.37 -1.67
C THR A 76 8.85 -2.79 -1.41
N TRP A 77 8.98 -3.68 -2.39
CA TRP A 77 8.78 -5.11 -2.17
C TRP A 77 10.09 -5.88 -2.24
N LYS A 78 10.17 -7.00 -1.53
CA LYS A 78 11.31 -7.93 -1.57
C LYS A 78 10.79 -9.36 -1.46
N LYS A 79 11.34 -10.26 -2.28
CA LYS A 79 11.18 -11.70 -2.12
C LYS A 79 12.30 -12.24 -1.22
N GLY A 80 11.95 -13.00 -0.19
CA GLY A 80 12.86 -13.68 0.71
C GLY A 80 13.36 -15.00 0.12
N ASP A 81 14.44 -15.53 0.69
CA ASP A 81 15.07 -16.78 0.22
C ASP A 81 14.16 -18.01 0.41
N ASN A 82 13.24 -17.95 1.39
CA ASN A 82 12.22 -18.96 1.65
C ASN A 82 11.00 -18.87 0.72
N GLY A 83 10.99 -17.92 -0.22
CA GLY A 83 9.87 -17.70 -1.15
C GLY A 83 8.85 -16.66 -0.69
N ASP A 84 8.91 -16.21 0.56
CA ASP A 84 8.00 -15.18 1.09
C ASP A 84 8.17 -13.86 0.35
N VAL A 85 7.12 -13.04 0.34
CA VAL A 85 7.21 -11.66 -0.15
C VAL A 85 6.85 -10.70 0.96
N VAL A 86 7.63 -9.62 1.09
CA VAL A 86 7.34 -8.51 1.99
C VAL A 86 7.17 -7.24 1.17
N ILE A 87 6.09 -6.51 1.41
CA ILE A 87 5.87 -5.17 0.88
C ILE A 87 5.93 -4.19 2.06
N TYR A 88 6.89 -3.28 2.02
CA TYR A 88 7.05 -2.25 3.03
C TYR A 88 6.63 -0.90 2.48
N CYS A 89 5.80 -0.18 3.24
CA CYS A 89 5.34 1.16 2.96
C CYS A 89 5.76 2.06 4.11
N SER A 90 6.56 3.09 3.82
CA SER A 90 7.01 4.06 4.81
C SER A 90 6.89 5.48 4.29
N ASP A 91 6.82 6.44 5.19
CA ASP A 91 6.93 7.85 4.83
C ASP A 91 8.21 8.17 4.05
N THR A 92 8.13 9.18 3.19
CA THR A 92 9.30 9.78 2.54
C THR A 92 9.21 11.30 2.49
N LYS A 93 10.39 11.93 2.55
CA LYS A 93 10.56 13.37 2.30
C LYS A 93 11.01 13.66 0.86
N ASP A 94 11.37 12.64 0.08
CA ASP A 94 11.92 12.77 -1.28
C ASP A 94 10.92 13.40 -2.26
N LEU A 95 9.64 13.41 -1.89
CA LEU A 95 8.53 13.96 -2.65
C LEU A 95 8.08 15.34 -2.15
N SER A 96 8.80 15.97 -1.21
CA SER A 96 8.28 17.17 -0.54
C SER A 96 8.17 18.39 -1.44
N ASP A 97 9.10 18.54 -2.38
CA ASP A 97 9.12 19.67 -3.32
C ASP A 97 8.15 19.45 -4.48
N GLU A 98 8.04 18.21 -4.97
CA GLU A 98 7.11 17.83 -6.04
C GLU A 98 5.65 17.81 -5.56
N TYR A 99 5.42 17.41 -4.30
CA TYR A 99 4.11 17.28 -3.67
C TYR A 99 4.12 17.96 -2.29
N PRO A 100 4.10 19.31 -2.27
CA PRO A 100 4.03 20.09 -1.04
C PRO A 100 2.62 20.00 -0.43
N VAL A 101 2.57 20.04 0.90
CA VAL A 101 1.30 19.99 1.64
C VAL A 101 0.50 21.25 1.38
N GLN A 102 -0.74 21.11 0.90
CA GLN A 102 -1.59 22.26 0.62
C GLN A 102 -2.12 22.90 1.92
N GLY A 103 -2.30 24.22 1.88
CA GLY A 103 -2.80 24.99 3.02
C GLY A 103 -4.15 24.45 3.53
N GLY A 104 -4.21 24.11 4.82
CA GLY A 104 -5.40 23.57 5.47
C GLY A 104 -5.55 22.04 5.40
N ASN A 105 -4.68 21.34 4.66
CA ASN A 105 -4.57 19.89 4.72
C ASN A 105 -3.59 19.45 5.82
N VAL A 106 -3.63 18.17 6.15
CA VAL A 106 -2.79 17.57 7.19
C VAL A 106 -1.87 16.55 6.54
N LEU A 107 -0.57 16.65 6.78
CA LEU A 107 0.36 15.59 6.42
C LEU A 107 0.13 14.38 7.33
N ALA A 108 -0.23 13.25 6.73
CA ALA A 108 -0.35 11.98 7.42
C ALA A 108 0.96 11.19 7.32
N SER A 109 1.23 10.42 8.38
CA SER A 109 2.35 9.49 8.47
C SER A 109 1.82 8.07 8.35
N VAL A 110 2.52 7.23 7.58
CA VAL A 110 2.21 5.83 7.41
C VAL A 110 3.47 4.98 7.53
N ASN A 111 3.32 3.88 8.27
CA ASN A 111 4.27 2.78 8.30
C ASN A 111 3.46 1.49 8.27
N SER A 112 3.69 0.64 7.28
CA SER A 112 2.95 -0.60 7.09
C SER A 112 3.83 -1.65 6.43
N VAL A 113 3.66 -2.89 6.86
CA VAL A 113 4.36 -4.07 6.35
C VAL A 113 3.29 -5.08 5.95
N LEU A 114 3.30 -5.52 4.69
CA LEU A 114 2.55 -6.69 4.28
C LEU A 114 3.51 -7.86 4.12
N HIS A 115 3.25 -8.96 4.80
CA HIS A 115 4.00 -10.20 4.68
C HIS A 115 3.11 -11.28 4.08
N PHE A 116 3.60 -11.89 3.01
CA PHE A 116 2.99 -12.98 2.29
C PHE A 116 3.85 -14.23 2.49
N GLN A 117 3.27 -15.24 3.12
CA GLN A 117 3.94 -16.49 3.44
C GLN A 117 3.19 -17.65 2.80
N GLN A 118 3.92 -18.54 2.13
CA GLN A 118 3.33 -19.74 1.57
C GLN A 118 2.93 -20.73 2.68
N LEU A 119 1.74 -21.31 2.54
CA LEU A 119 1.24 -22.41 3.35
C LEU A 119 1.13 -23.69 2.51
N ASP A 120 0.81 -24.80 3.18
CA ASP A 120 0.47 -26.06 2.51
C ASP A 120 -0.76 -25.87 1.60
N SER A 121 -0.71 -26.41 0.39
CA SER A 121 -1.82 -26.32 -0.55
C SER A 121 -3.02 -27.17 -0.11
N ILE A 122 -4.22 -26.74 -0.50
CA ILE A 122 -5.44 -27.55 -0.38
C ILE A 122 -5.68 -28.20 -1.74
N GLY A 123 -5.24 -29.46 -1.87
CA GLY A 123 -5.18 -30.12 -3.18
C GLY A 123 -4.20 -29.39 -4.11
N GLU A 124 -4.68 -28.99 -5.28
CA GLU A 124 -3.92 -28.23 -6.27
C GLU A 124 -3.97 -26.71 -6.08
N ILE A 125 -4.71 -26.22 -5.07
CA ILE A 125 -4.92 -24.79 -4.84
C ILE A 125 -3.84 -24.27 -3.88
N PRO A 126 -2.94 -23.34 -4.31
CA PRO A 126 -1.98 -22.72 -3.43
C PRO A 126 -2.66 -21.93 -2.31
N GLN A 127 -2.04 -21.90 -1.14
CA GLN A 127 -2.51 -21.17 0.03
C GLN A 127 -1.45 -20.15 0.47
N THR A 128 -1.88 -18.93 0.74
CA THR A 128 -1.00 -17.86 1.22
C THR A 128 -1.55 -17.23 2.50
N ALA A 129 -0.75 -17.21 3.55
CA ALA A 129 -1.00 -16.36 4.71
C ALA A 129 -0.58 -14.92 4.37
N VAL A 130 -1.49 -13.97 4.57
CA VAL A 130 -1.25 -12.54 4.41
C VAL A 130 -1.39 -11.88 5.76
N THR A 131 -0.35 -11.17 6.21
CA THR A 131 -0.39 -10.33 7.42
C THR A 131 -0.09 -8.88 7.06
N PHE A 132 -0.93 -7.95 7.51
CA PHE A 132 -0.83 -6.50 7.36
C PHE A 132 -0.68 -5.83 8.72
#